data_AF-D1B149-F1
#
_entry.id   AF-D1B149-F1
#
_cell.length_a   1.000
_cell.length_b   1.000
_cell.length_c   1.000
_cell.angle_alpha   90.00
_cell.angle_beta   90.00
_cell.angle_gamma   90.00
#
_symmetry.space_group_name_H-M   'P 1'
#
loop_
_entity.id
_entity.type
_entity.pdbx_description
1 polymer ?
#
loop_
_entity_poly.entity_id
_entity_poly.type
_entity_poly.pdbx_seq_one_letter_code
_entity_poly.pdbx_strand_id
1 'polypeptide(L)'
;MLKKGEIKMIKKFLAEGLSKSAIARKLGISRDTVRRYANLPDDYVPHINRPPVINSVDPYLPHIAKMLEMSEQTKSEIPLTVIYEEIKKLGYDGSLRWLQQVIQRYELRSRAKSDEPIIRFETKPSQQMQVDWIEFPKDNLSAFVATMGYSRASYVEYVNNEKIETLIGCHMNAFNYFGGVPMECLYDNMRTVILGRNSYGRGKHKLNPLFEDFAKHCRFSIKVCKPYRAKTKGKVERFNHYLRYNFHNGLRVRLSMKHYTLTLENANAEVLKWLDTTTKAL
;
A
#
# COMPACT_ATOMS: atom_id res chain seq x y z
N MET A 1 -13.13 21.60 -21.74
CA MET A 1 -12.77 22.75 -20.86
C MET A 1 -11.26 22.88 -20.88
N LEU A 2 -10.75 24.11 -20.96
CA LEU A 2 -9.32 24.39 -21.08
C LEU A 2 -8.59 24.20 -19.75
N LYS A 3 -7.36 23.71 -19.82
CA LYS A 3 -6.45 23.60 -18.66
C LYS A 3 -5.97 25.00 -18.25
N LYS A 4 -5.55 25.16 -16.99
CA LYS A 4 -5.05 26.43 -16.42
C LYS A 4 -3.94 27.08 -17.28
N GLY A 5 -3.08 26.28 -17.91
CA GLY A 5 -2.02 26.76 -18.81
C GLY A 5 -2.56 27.40 -20.10
N GLU A 6 -3.61 26.84 -20.68
CA GLU A 6 -4.23 27.34 -21.93
C GLU A 6 -4.98 28.66 -21.68
N ILE A 7 -5.61 28.81 -20.50
CA ILE A 7 -6.28 30.06 -20.10
C ILE A 7 -5.24 31.19 -19.92
N LYS A 8 -4.08 30.91 -19.31
CA LYS A 8 -2.98 31.87 -19.19
C LYS A 8 -2.43 32.30 -20.56
N MET A 9 -2.33 31.38 -21.51
CA MET A 9 -1.89 31.69 -22.88
C MET A 9 -2.87 32.63 -23.61
N ILE A 10 -4.19 32.43 -23.45
CA ILE A 10 -5.20 33.35 -24.01
C ILE A 10 -4.96 34.79 -23.54
N LYS A 11 -4.73 34.98 -22.24
CA LYS A 11 -4.52 36.31 -21.66
C LYS A 11 -3.20 36.94 -22.06
N LYS A 12 -2.13 36.14 -22.09
CA LYS A 12 -0.83 36.57 -22.61
C LYS A 12 -0.96 37.08 -24.04
N PHE A 13 -1.62 36.34 -24.92
CA PHE A 13 -1.79 36.77 -26.31
C PHE A 13 -2.73 37.97 -26.48
N LEU A 14 -3.70 38.16 -25.57
CA LEU A 14 -4.50 39.40 -25.54
C LEU A 14 -3.67 40.62 -25.12
N ALA A 15 -2.79 40.47 -24.12
CA ALA A 15 -1.87 41.53 -23.68
C ALA A 15 -0.83 41.87 -24.77
N GLU A 16 -0.43 40.90 -25.58
CA GLU A 16 0.42 41.08 -26.77
C GLU A 16 -0.35 41.69 -27.98
N GLY A 17 -1.63 42.06 -27.82
CA GLY A 17 -2.41 42.77 -28.83
C GLY A 17 -3.04 41.88 -29.91
N LEU A 18 -3.00 40.54 -29.78
CA LEU A 18 -3.62 39.66 -30.76
C LEU A 18 -5.15 39.72 -30.66
N SER A 19 -5.81 39.71 -31.82
CA SER A 19 -7.27 39.61 -31.88
C SER A 19 -7.76 38.24 -31.38
N LYS A 20 -8.96 38.20 -30.78
CA LYS A 20 -9.59 36.94 -30.30
C LYS A 20 -9.66 35.86 -31.40
N SER A 21 -9.79 36.26 -32.67
CA SER A 21 -9.79 35.34 -33.82
C SER A 21 -8.39 34.78 -34.13
N ALA A 22 -7.34 35.59 -33.97
CA ALA A 22 -5.96 35.13 -34.12
C ALA A 22 -5.56 34.15 -33.01
N ILE A 23 -5.98 34.41 -31.78
CA ILE A 23 -5.75 33.53 -30.62
C ILE A 23 -6.46 32.17 -30.81
N ALA A 24 -7.70 32.18 -31.30
CA ALA A 24 -8.46 30.97 -31.60
C ALA A 24 -7.73 30.08 -32.62
N ARG A 25 -7.21 30.66 -33.70
CA ARG A 25 -6.40 29.94 -34.71
C ARG A 25 -5.08 29.42 -34.14
N LYS A 26 -4.40 30.23 -33.31
CA LYS A 26 -3.09 29.89 -32.74
C LYS A 26 -3.16 28.77 -31.70
N LEU A 27 -4.23 28.71 -30.92
CA LEU A 27 -4.43 27.71 -29.86
C LEU A 27 -5.32 26.53 -30.29
N GLY A 28 -5.88 26.54 -31.50
CA GLY A 28 -6.75 25.46 -32.00
C GLY A 28 -8.08 25.34 -31.25
N ILE A 29 -8.60 26.44 -30.70
CA ILE A 29 -9.81 26.47 -29.87
C ILE A 29 -10.87 27.40 -30.47
N SER A 30 -12.14 27.17 -30.16
CA SER A 30 -13.21 27.99 -30.73
C SER A 30 -13.12 29.47 -30.28
N ARG A 31 -13.48 30.38 -31.18
CA ARG A 31 -13.52 31.83 -30.90
C ARG A 31 -14.40 32.17 -29.69
N ASP A 32 -15.50 31.44 -29.51
CA ASP A 32 -16.39 31.61 -28.36
C ASP A 32 -15.76 31.14 -27.05
N THR A 33 -14.91 30.11 -27.11
CA THR A 33 -14.10 29.69 -25.96
C THR A 33 -13.10 30.78 -25.58
N VAL A 34 -12.37 31.34 -26.55
CA VAL A 34 -11.46 32.49 -26.31
C VAL A 34 -12.21 33.67 -25.71
N ARG A 35 -13.37 34.04 -26.28
CA ARG A 35 -14.21 35.13 -25.77
C ARG A 35 -14.68 34.88 -24.34
N ARG A 36 -15.10 33.66 -24.02
CA ARG A 36 -15.56 33.25 -22.69
C ARG A 36 -14.45 33.38 -21.64
N TYR A 37 -13.24 32.93 -21.95
CA TYR A 37 -12.12 32.98 -21.01
C TYR A 37 -11.38 34.32 -20.96
N ALA A 38 -11.53 35.17 -21.98
CA ALA A 38 -10.97 36.53 -22.00
C ALA A 38 -11.60 37.46 -20.95
N ASN A 39 -12.89 37.27 -20.63
CA ASN A 39 -13.64 38.13 -19.74
C ASN A 39 -13.64 37.64 -18.27
N LEU A 40 -12.95 36.53 -17.97
CA LEU A 40 -12.89 35.96 -16.62
C LEU A 40 -11.66 36.51 -15.86
N PRO A 41 -11.68 36.57 -14.52
CA PRO A 41 -10.55 36.98 -13.68
C PRO A 41 -9.26 36.15 -13.88
N ASP A 42 -8.07 36.69 -13.58
CA ASP A 42 -6.75 36.05 -13.79
C ASP A 42 -6.53 34.79 -12.96
N ASP A 43 -7.20 34.72 -11.82
CA ASP A 43 -7.23 33.61 -10.88
C ASP A 43 -8.37 32.63 -11.15
N TYR A 44 -9.14 32.79 -12.23
CA TYR A 44 -10.27 31.91 -12.55
C TYR A 44 -9.83 30.44 -12.68
N VAL A 45 -10.29 29.62 -11.74
CA VAL A 45 -10.20 28.16 -11.80
C VAL A 45 -11.52 27.61 -12.28
N PRO A 46 -11.55 26.82 -13.38
CA PRO A 46 -12.78 26.19 -13.84
C PRO A 46 -13.34 25.25 -12.76
N HIS A 47 -14.47 25.62 -12.15
CA HIS A 47 -15.16 24.79 -11.17
C HIS A 47 -16.07 23.78 -11.89
N ILE A 48 -15.83 22.48 -11.69
CA ILE A 48 -16.72 21.42 -12.18
C ILE A 48 -17.82 21.22 -11.15
N ASN A 49 -18.98 21.84 -11.35
CA ASN A 49 -20.20 21.48 -10.62
C ASN A 49 -20.84 20.27 -11.29
N ARG A 50 -20.39 19.07 -10.94
CA ARG A 50 -21.18 17.86 -11.15
C ARG A 50 -22.02 17.66 -9.89
N PRO A 51 -23.36 17.75 -9.96
CA PRO A 51 -24.19 17.35 -8.84
C PRO A 51 -23.87 15.88 -8.51
N PRO A 52 -23.74 15.50 -7.22
CA PRO A 52 -23.48 14.12 -6.85
C PRO A 52 -24.64 13.26 -7.36
N VAL A 53 -24.32 12.28 -8.21
CA VAL A 53 -25.31 11.29 -8.66
C VAL A 53 -25.65 10.42 -7.45
N ILE A 54 -26.87 10.55 -6.97
CA ILE A 54 -27.41 9.68 -5.91
C ILE A 54 -27.47 8.26 -6.48
N ASN A 55 -26.75 7.33 -5.85
CA ASN A 55 -26.75 5.92 -6.23
C ASN A 55 -27.65 5.10 -5.28
N SER A 56 -27.94 3.86 -5.65
CA SER A 56 -28.86 2.97 -4.90
C SER A 56 -28.42 2.61 -3.48
N VAL A 57 -27.16 2.84 -3.10
CA VAL A 57 -26.65 2.63 -1.74
C VAL A 57 -26.81 3.88 -0.87
N ASP A 58 -26.91 5.07 -1.48
CA ASP A 58 -26.93 6.35 -0.77
C ASP A 58 -28.06 6.47 0.29
N PRO A 59 -29.30 5.96 0.05
CA PRO A 59 -30.35 5.95 1.07
C PRO A 59 -29.98 5.17 2.35
N TYR A 60 -29.08 4.19 2.24
CA TYR A 60 -28.71 3.29 3.33
C TYR A 60 -27.42 3.72 4.05
N LEU A 61 -26.69 4.72 3.53
CA LEU A 61 -25.44 5.21 4.12
C LEU A 61 -25.56 5.64 5.59
N PRO A 62 -26.64 6.33 6.04
CA PRO A 62 -26.78 6.68 7.45
C PRO A 62 -26.82 5.44 8.36
N HIS A 63 -27.47 4.37 7.90
CA HIS A 63 -27.55 3.11 8.63
C HIS A 63 -26.21 2.38 8.63
N ILE A 64 -25.55 2.29 7.47
CA ILE A 64 -24.22 1.69 7.32
C ILE A 64 -23.20 2.42 8.21
N ALA A 65 -23.23 3.75 8.24
CA ALA A 65 -22.35 4.56 9.08
C ALA A 65 -22.55 4.26 10.58
N LYS A 66 -23.79 4.15 11.04
CA LYS A 66 -24.10 3.77 12.42
C LYS A 66 -23.59 2.37 12.78
N MET A 67 -23.70 1.40 11.87
CA MET A 67 -23.17 0.05 12.08
C MET A 67 -21.64 0.04 12.20
N LEU A 68 -20.96 0.84 11.36
CA LEU A 68 -19.50 1.00 11.41
C LEU A 68 -19.05 1.73 12.68
N GLU A 69 -19.76 2.77 13.11
CA GLU A 69 -19.48 3.49 14.36
C GLU A 69 -19.62 2.57 15.59
N MET A 70 -20.71 1.78 15.65
CA MET A 70 -20.91 0.80 16.72
C MET A 70 -19.84 -0.31 16.71
N SER A 71 -19.41 -0.74 15.52
CA SER A 71 -18.30 -1.68 15.32
C SER A 71 -16.98 -1.14 15.87
N GLU A 72 -16.69 0.15 15.64
CA GLU A 72 -15.51 0.81 16.20
C GLU A 72 -15.57 0.96 17.73
N GLN A 73 -16.72 1.38 18.28
CA GLN A 73 -16.92 1.55 19.73
C GLN A 73 -16.80 0.21 20.49
N THR A 74 -17.32 -0.87 19.92
CA THR A 74 -17.27 -2.23 20.49
C THR A 74 -15.99 -2.99 20.17
N LYS A 75 -15.07 -2.41 19.39
CA LYS A 75 -13.83 -3.03 18.89
C LYS A 75 -14.06 -4.37 18.18
N SER A 76 -15.20 -4.52 17.53
CA SER A 76 -15.58 -5.74 16.81
C SER A 76 -15.71 -5.40 15.34
N GLU A 77 -14.92 -6.04 14.47
CA GLU A 77 -15.01 -5.80 13.02
C GLU A 77 -16.35 -6.32 12.48
N ILE A 78 -17.06 -5.49 11.72
CA ILE A 78 -18.28 -5.90 11.03
C ILE A 78 -17.98 -6.30 9.57
N PRO A 79 -18.24 -7.56 9.18
CA PRO A 79 -18.06 -7.98 7.79
C PRO A 79 -19.03 -7.26 6.85
N LEU A 80 -18.57 -6.96 5.63
CA LEU A 80 -19.38 -6.31 4.59
C LEU A 80 -20.63 -7.14 4.22
N THR A 81 -20.56 -8.46 4.36
CA THR A 81 -21.70 -9.36 4.15
C THR A 81 -22.82 -9.12 5.16
N VAL A 82 -22.50 -8.82 6.42
CA VAL A 82 -23.48 -8.50 7.47
C VAL A 82 -24.15 -7.16 7.19
N ILE A 83 -23.37 -6.15 6.78
CA ILE A 83 -23.91 -4.85 6.35
C ILE A 83 -24.87 -5.03 5.16
N TYR A 84 -24.51 -5.88 4.19
CA TYR A 84 -25.33 -6.18 3.03
C TYR A 84 -26.65 -6.86 3.40
N GLU A 85 -26.63 -7.82 4.32
CA GLU A 85 -27.84 -8.50 4.82
C GLU A 85 -28.77 -7.52 5.54
N GLU A 86 -28.23 -6.60 6.35
CA GLU A 86 -29.02 -5.59 7.06
C GLU A 86 -29.68 -4.58 6.11
N ILE A 87 -28.94 -4.05 5.14
CA ILE A 87 -29.55 -3.12 4.17
C ILE A 87 -30.52 -3.83 3.22
N LYS A 88 -30.34 -5.14 2.94
CA LYS A 88 -31.30 -5.97 2.21
C LYS A 88 -32.65 -6.03 2.94
N LYS A 89 -32.65 -6.16 4.27
CA LYS A 89 -33.89 -6.10 5.09
C LYS A 89 -34.56 -4.72 5.04
N LEU A 90 -33.78 -3.66 4.87
CA LEU A 90 -34.27 -2.29 4.67
C LEU A 90 -34.73 -1.99 3.24
N GLY A 91 -34.72 -2.99 2.35
CA GLY A 91 -35.22 -2.87 0.98
C GLY A 91 -34.16 -2.62 -0.10
N TYR A 92 -32.87 -2.76 0.20
CA TYR A 92 -31.82 -2.64 -0.81
C TYR A 92 -31.92 -3.77 -1.85
N ASP A 93 -32.15 -3.43 -3.11
CA ASP A 93 -32.32 -4.39 -4.21
C ASP A 93 -31.00 -4.74 -4.92
N GLY A 94 -29.97 -3.89 -4.78
CA GLY A 94 -28.68 -4.06 -5.45
C GLY A 94 -27.84 -5.25 -4.98
N SER A 95 -26.72 -5.46 -5.67
CA SER A 95 -25.79 -6.58 -5.38
C SER A 95 -24.77 -6.23 -4.29
N LEU A 96 -24.24 -7.26 -3.62
CA LEU A 96 -23.12 -7.14 -2.68
C LEU A 96 -21.88 -6.51 -3.36
N ARG A 97 -21.62 -6.88 -4.62
CA ARG A 97 -20.51 -6.34 -5.41
C ARG A 97 -20.66 -4.84 -5.66
N TRP A 98 -21.88 -4.37 -5.89
CA TRP A 98 -22.16 -2.94 -6.05
C TRP A 98 -21.97 -2.18 -4.73
N LEU A 99 -22.46 -2.73 -3.61
CA LEU A 99 -22.23 -2.19 -2.26
C LEU A 99 -20.72 -2.04 -1.98
N GLN A 100 -19.94 -3.07 -2.28
CA GLN A 100 -18.49 -3.06 -2.12
C GLN A 100 -17.83 -1.93 -2.93
N GLN A 101 -18.22 -1.76 -4.19
CA GLN A 101 -17.69 -0.69 -5.03
C GLN A 101 -18.07 0.70 -4.51
N VAL A 102 -19.30 0.88 -4.03
CA VAL A 102 -19.77 2.16 -3.49
C VAL A 102 -19.04 2.50 -2.20
N ILE A 103 -18.93 1.57 -1.24
CA ILE A 103 -18.19 1.76 0.00
C ILE A 103 -16.71 2.07 -0.28
N GLN A 104 -16.07 1.33 -1.20
CA GLN A 104 -14.68 1.61 -1.57
C GLN A 104 -14.52 3.01 -2.17
N ARG A 105 -15.46 3.47 -3.01
CA ARG A 105 -15.44 4.85 -3.54
C ARG A 105 -15.72 5.88 -2.44
N TYR A 106 -16.59 5.60 -1.49
CA TYR A 106 -16.85 6.47 -0.34
C TYR A 106 -15.64 6.56 0.59
N GLU A 107 -14.95 5.45 0.87
CA GLU A 107 -13.69 5.46 1.61
C GLU A 107 -12.60 6.24 0.86
N LEU A 108 -12.48 6.07 -0.46
CA LEU A 108 -11.53 6.84 -1.27
C LEU A 108 -11.86 8.34 -1.26
N ARG A 109 -13.15 8.70 -1.29
CA ARG A 109 -13.62 10.10 -1.17
C ARG A 109 -13.50 10.65 0.25
N SER A 110 -13.72 9.82 1.26
CA SER A 110 -13.52 10.16 2.67
C SER A 110 -12.05 10.42 2.92
N ARG A 111 -11.14 9.54 2.47
CA ARG A 111 -9.68 9.77 2.49
C ARG A 111 -9.23 11.00 1.72
N ALA A 112 -9.97 11.43 0.69
CA ALA A 112 -9.69 12.65 -0.06
C ALA A 112 -10.30 13.92 0.59
N LYS A 113 -11.22 13.77 1.55
CA LYS A 113 -11.85 14.86 2.32
C LYS A 113 -11.34 14.96 3.76
N SER A 114 -10.87 13.86 4.32
CA SER A 114 -10.26 13.77 5.64
C SER A 114 -8.76 14.08 5.50
N ASP A 115 -8.42 15.36 5.40
CA ASP A 115 -7.15 15.85 5.94
C ASP A 115 -7.21 15.85 7.48
N GLU A 116 -7.68 14.74 8.08
CA GLU A 116 -7.22 14.40 9.41
C GLU A 116 -5.82 13.82 9.22
N PRO A 117 -4.81 14.33 9.94
CA PRO A 117 -3.46 13.82 9.80
C PRO A 117 -3.52 12.34 10.16
N ILE A 118 -3.35 11.49 9.14
CA ILE A 118 -2.89 10.12 9.34
C ILE A 118 -1.71 10.30 10.28
N ILE A 119 -1.83 9.83 11.54
CA ILE A 119 -0.65 9.68 12.39
C ILE A 119 0.15 8.57 11.71
N ARG A 120 0.90 8.97 10.69
CA ARG A 120 1.91 8.18 10.06
C ARG A 120 2.92 7.98 11.16
N PHE A 121 3.07 6.74 11.61
CA PHE A 121 4.28 6.36 12.28
C PHE A 121 5.39 6.47 11.22
N GLU A 122 5.91 7.69 11.05
CA GLU A 122 7.10 7.95 10.26
C GLU A 122 8.26 7.50 11.14
N THR A 123 8.67 6.25 10.96
CA THR A 123 10.02 5.86 11.35
C THR A 123 10.97 6.73 10.52
N LYS A 124 12.03 7.27 11.13
CA LYS A 124 13.02 8.04 10.37
C LYS A 124 13.62 7.15 9.27
N PRO A 125 14.20 7.72 8.19
CA PRO A 125 15.08 6.97 7.32
C PRO A 125 16.06 6.11 8.13
N SER A 126 16.32 4.88 7.68
CA SER A 126 17.16 3.86 8.34
C SER A 126 16.78 3.45 9.77
N GLN A 127 15.66 3.93 10.32
CA GLN A 127 15.30 3.67 11.72
C GLN A 127 14.87 2.22 11.96
N GLN A 128 14.03 1.67 11.08
CA GLN A 128 13.41 0.37 11.33
C GLN A 128 13.21 -0.41 10.03
N MET A 129 13.48 -1.71 10.08
CA MET A 129 13.14 -2.69 9.05
C MET A 129 12.25 -3.77 9.65
N GLN A 130 11.19 -4.16 8.95
CA GLN A 130 10.36 -5.30 9.35
C GLN A 130 10.78 -6.54 8.57
N VAL A 131 10.92 -7.65 9.28
CA VAL A 131 11.34 -8.94 8.71
C VAL A 131 10.25 -9.98 8.93
N ASP A 132 9.93 -10.75 7.91
CA ASP A 132 8.92 -11.81 7.95
C ASP A 132 9.31 -13.01 7.07
N TRP A 133 8.72 -14.17 7.38
CA TRP A 133 8.79 -15.37 6.55
C TRP A 133 7.44 -15.60 5.88
N ILE A 134 7.47 -15.89 4.57
CA ILE A 134 6.29 -16.34 3.84
C ILE A 134 6.52 -17.75 3.33
N GLU A 135 5.82 -18.71 3.90
CA GLU A 135 5.92 -20.11 3.55
C GLU A 135 5.10 -20.48 2.30
N PHE A 136 5.69 -21.27 1.41
CA PHE A 136 5.06 -21.88 0.24
C PHE A 136 5.21 -23.41 0.30
N PRO A 137 4.43 -24.10 1.16
CA PRO A 137 4.63 -25.54 1.42
C PRO A 137 4.51 -26.44 0.19
N LYS A 138 3.66 -26.06 -0.78
CA LYS A 138 3.45 -26.84 -2.01
C LYS A 138 4.69 -26.88 -2.90
N ASP A 139 5.52 -25.84 -2.81
CA ASP A 139 6.68 -25.65 -3.65
C ASP A 139 7.98 -25.94 -2.87
N ASN A 140 7.87 -26.35 -1.59
CA ASN A 140 8.98 -26.53 -0.65
C ASN A 140 9.92 -25.33 -0.57
N LEU A 141 9.33 -24.13 -0.56
CA LEU A 141 10.04 -22.85 -0.51
C LEU A 141 9.49 -22.00 0.62
N SER A 142 10.35 -21.16 1.16
CA SER A 142 9.97 -19.99 1.98
C SER A 142 10.57 -18.74 1.36
N ALA A 143 9.94 -17.59 1.56
CA ALA A 143 10.50 -16.31 1.17
C ALA A 143 10.83 -15.49 2.42
N PHE A 144 12.08 -15.11 2.55
CA PHE A 144 12.53 -14.06 3.45
C PHE A 144 12.06 -12.73 2.89
N VAL A 145 11.37 -11.93 3.70
CA VAL A 145 10.92 -10.59 3.30
C VAL A 145 11.43 -9.57 4.31
N ALA A 146 12.21 -8.61 3.84
CA ALA A 146 12.67 -7.47 4.61
C ALA A 146 12.12 -6.18 4.02
N THR A 147 11.38 -5.39 4.80
CA THR A 147 10.75 -4.15 4.33
C THR A 147 11.14 -2.97 5.20
N MET A 148 11.71 -1.92 4.58
CA MET A 148 12.11 -0.71 5.26
C MET A 148 10.90 0.09 5.74
N GLY A 149 10.89 0.40 7.03
CA GLY A 149 9.80 1.04 7.72
C GLY A 149 9.54 2.50 7.32
N TYR A 150 10.47 3.17 6.63
CA TYR A 150 10.32 4.54 6.09
C TYR A 150 10.06 4.56 4.58
N SER A 151 10.97 4.02 3.76
CA SER A 151 10.86 4.07 2.30
C SER A 151 9.89 3.06 1.70
N ARG A 152 9.49 2.04 2.46
CA ARG A 152 8.78 0.85 1.95
C ARG A 152 9.56 0.05 0.92
N ALA A 153 10.86 0.31 0.76
CA ALA A 153 11.71 -0.55 -0.05
C ALA A 153 11.70 -1.94 0.56
N SER A 154 11.45 -2.96 -0.27
CA SER A 154 11.38 -4.36 0.15
C SER A 154 12.46 -5.16 -0.57
N TYR A 155 13.06 -6.07 0.17
CA TYR A 155 13.95 -7.11 -0.30
C TYR A 155 13.28 -8.46 -0.08
N VAL A 156 13.39 -9.35 -1.06
CA VAL A 156 12.82 -10.70 -1.00
C VAL A 156 13.85 -11.70 -1.49
N GLU A 157 14.02 -12.77 -0.74
CA GLU A 157 14.89 -13.88 -1.09
C GLU A 157 14.16 -15.20 -0.80
N TYR A 158 14.01 -16.04 -1.81
CA TYR A 158 13.52 -17.40 -1.66
C TYR A 158 14.61 -18.30 -1.10
N VAL A 159 14.21 -19.22 -0.22
CA VAL A 159 15.07 -20.22 0.45
C VAL A 159 14.32 -21.54 0.55
N ASN A 160 15.05 -22.62 0.81
CA ASN A 160 14.49 -23.97 1.00
C ASN A 160 14.38 -24.38 2.48
N ASN A 161 14.82 -23.53 3.41
CA ASN A 161 14.75 -23.77 4.84
C ASN A 161 14.79 -22.44 5.62
N GLU A 162 14.23 -22.44 6.83
CA GLU A 162 14.19 -21.27 7.71
C GLU A 162 15.14 -21.45 8.90
N LYS A 163 16.31 -22.06 8.70
CA LYS A 163 17.30 -22.20 9.79
C LYS A 163 17.95 -20.87 10.13
N ILE A 164 18.60 -20.80 11.29
CA ILE A 164 19.21 -19.57 11.79
C ILE A 164 20.34 -19.08 10.86
N GLU A 165 21.12 -19.99 10.30
CA GLU A 165 22.21 -19.67 9.37
C GLU A 165 21.65 -19.05 8.09
N THR A 166 20.56 -19.60 7.58
CA THR A 166 19.84 -19.06 6.42
C THR A 166 19.28 -17.68 6.71
N LEU A 167 18.67 -17.49 7.88
CA LEU A 167 18.17 -16.18 8.32
C LEU A 167 19.29 -15.12 8.36
N ILE A 168 20.45 -15.47 8.92
CA ILE A 168 21.62 -14.58 8.98
C ILE A 168 22.11 -14.24 7.57
N GLY A 169 22.22 -15.25 6.68
CA GLY A 169 22.58 -15.04 5.27
C GLY A 169 21.64 -14.05 4.57
N CYS A 170 20.33 -14.25 4.70
CA CYS A 170 19.34 -13.34 4.12
C CYS A 170 19.43 -11.91 4.68
N HIS A 171 19.77 -11.73 5.96
CA HIS A 171 20.00 -10.38 6.51
C HIS A 171 21.22 -9.73 5.88
N MET A 172 22.32 -10.45 5.73
CA MET A 172 23.53 -9.92 5.08
C MET A 172 23.25 -9.48 3.64
N ASN A 173 22.52 -10.31 2.88
CA ASN A 173 22.10 -9.97 1.52
C ASN A 173 21.17 -8.74 1.49
N ALA A 174 20.20 -8.69 2.41
CA ALA A 174 19.28 -7.56 2.52
C ALA A 174 20.00 -6.25 2.89
N PHE A 175 20.92 -6.27 3.84
CA PHE A 175 21.72 -5.10 4.22
C PHE A 175 22.58 -4.63 3.05
N ASN A 176 23.17 -5.54 2.29
CA ASN A 176 23.90 -5.20 1.07
C ASN A 176 22.97 -4.58 0.01
N TYR A 177 21.78 -5.14 -0.19
CA TYR A 177 20.78 -4.62 -1.13
C TYR A 177 20.33 -3.19 -0.76
N PHE A 178 20.10 -2.92 0.52
CA PHE A 178 19.73 -1.59 1.00
C PHE A 178 20.92 -0.62 1.12
N GLY A 179 22.16 -1.10 0.96
CA GLY A 179 23.37 -0.31 1.12
C GLY A 179 23.68 0.07 2.57
N GLY A 180 23.13 -0.64 3.55
CA GLY A 180 23.34 -0.35 4.97
C GLY A 180 22.50 -1.20 5.92
N VAL A 181 22.82 -1.07 7.22
CA VAL A 181 22.12 -1.77 8.30
C VAL A 181 21.16 -0.78 8.99
N PRO A 182 19.88 -1.13 9.19
CA PRO A 182 18.94 -0.30 9.94
C PRO A 182 19.26 -0.27 11.44
N MET A 183 18.80 0.76 12.15
CA MET A 183 19.01 0.84 13.61
C MET A 183 18.26 -0.27 14.36
N GLU A 184 17.07 -0.61 13.89
CA GLU A 184 16.21 -1.62 14.50
C GLU A 184 15.62 -2.58 13.46
N CYS A 185 15.60 -3.87 13.79
CA CYS A 185 14.88 -4.87 13.02
C CYS A 185 13.70 -5.39 13.84
N LEU A 186 12.50 -5.30 13.26
CA LEU A 186 11.25 -5.71 13.87
C LEU A 186 10.84 -7.09 13.34
N TYR A 187 10.69 -8.03 14.27
CA TYR A 187 10.31 -9.41 13.99
C TYR A 187 8.95 -9.72 14.62
N ASP A 188 8.15 -10.54 13.93
CA ASP A 188 7.05 -11.25 14.59
C ASP A 188 7.59 -12.48 15.34
N ASN A 189 6.72 -13.40 15.77
CA ASN A 189 7.07 -14.55 16.61
C ASN A 189 7.81 -15.67 15.88
N MET A 190 8.75 -15.34 15.00
CA MET A 190 9.57 -16.33 14.33
C MET A 190 10.49 -17.03 15.33
N ARG A 191 10.40 -18.37 15.38
CA ARG A 191 11.12 -19.21 16.35
C ARG A 191 12.64 -19.13 16.21
N THR A 192 13.11 -18.79 15.01
CA THR A 192 14.52 -18.54 14.71
C THR A 192 15.10 -17.37 15.50
N VAL A 193 14.29 -16.36 15.79
CA VAL A 193 14.68 -15.16 16.56
C VAL A 193 14.24 -15.28 18.01
N ILE A 194 13.07 -15.87 18.28
CA ILE A 194 12.45 -15.93 19.61
C ILE A 194 12.29 -17.39 20.05
N LEU A 195 13.11 -17.81 21.03
CA LEU A 195 13.03 -19.15 21.64
C LEU A 195 11.96 -19.24 22.74
N GLY A 196 11.51 -18.11 23.31
CA GLY A 196 10.46 -18.09 24.33
C GLY A 196 9.94 -16.69 24.65
N ARG A 197 8.64 -16.55 24.97
CA ARG A 197 8.04 -15.28 25.40
C ARG A 197 8.03 -15.15 26.92
N ASN A 198 8.26 -13.92 27.42
CA ASN A 198 8.18 -13.55 28.84
C ASN A 198 9.02 -14.41 29.79
N SER A 199 10.08 -15.07 29.31
CA SER A 199 10.90 -15.97 30.12
C SER A 199 11.61 -15.28 31.29
N TYR A 200 11.74 -13.95 31.23
CA TYR A 200 12.38 -13.14 32.28
C TYR A 200 11.51 -11.94 32.75
N GLY A 201 10.22 -11.90 32.38
CA GLY A 201 9.28 -10.81 32.68
C GLY A 201 8.59 -10.22 31.44
N ARG A 202 7.59 -9.34 31.64
CA ARG A 202 6.75 -8.76 30.57
C ARG A 202 7.62 -8.01 29.55
N GLY A 203 7.71 -8.53 28.33
CA GLY A 203 8.53 -7.95 27.25
C GLY A 203 10.00 -8.36 27.23
N LYS A 204 10.44 -9.25 28.13
CA LYS A 204 11.75 -9.90 28.08
C LYS A 204 11.62 -11.26 27.39
N HIS A 205 11.86 -11.26 26.09
CA HIS A 205 11.85 -12.45 25.26
C HIS A 205 13.18 -13.19 25.36
N LYS A 206 13.15 -14.52 25.40
CA LYS A 206 14.35 -15.34 25.25
C LYS A 206 14.68 -15.38 23.76
N LEU A 207 15.66 -14.58 23.35
CA LEU A 207 16.13 -14.55 21.97
C LEU A 207 17.06 -15.73 21.69
N ASN A 208 17.24 -16.05 20.42
CA ASN A 208 18.24 -17.01 20.00
C ASN A 208 19.66 -16.42 20.19
N PRO A 209 20.55 -17.06 20.97
CA PRO A 209 21.89 -16.52 21.25
C PRO A 209 22.70 -16.21 19.98
N LEU A 210 22.66 -17.10 18.97
CA LEU A 210 23.36 -16.89 17.71
C LEU A 210 22.85 -15.65 16.98
N PHE A 211 21.54 -15.42 17.03
CA PHE A 211 20.94 -14.24 16.41
C PHE A 211 21.22 -12.95 17.19
N GLU A 212 21.27 -13.03 18.52
CA GLU A 212 21.69 -11.93 19.37
C GLU A 212 23.12 -11.50 19.08
N ASP A 213 24.05 -12.45 18.95
CA ASP A 213 25.45 -12.16 18.66
C ASP A 213 25.62 -11.58 17.25
N PHE A 214 24.87 -12.10 16.28
CA PHE A 214 24.77 -11.48 14.96
C PHE A 214 24.27 -10.03 15.02
N ALA A 215 23.21 -9.77 15.78
CA ALA A 215 22.66 -8.43 15.94
C ALA A 215 23.66 -7.45 16.58
N LYS A 216 24.41 -7.91 17.59
CA LYS A 216 25.51 -7.13 18.21
C LYS A 216 26.62 -6.86 17.20
N HIS A 217 27.02 -7.86 16.43
CA HIS A 217 28.07 -7.73 15.41
C HIS A 217 27.69 -6.70 14.35
N CYS A 218 26.48 -6.78 13.81
CA CYS A 218 25.96 -5.85 12.80
C CYS A 218 25.43 -4.53 13.38
N ARG A 219 25.40 -4.38 14.72
CA ARG A 219 24.98 -3.18 15.45
C ARG A 219 23.53 -2.74 15.20
N PHE A 220 22.60 -3.69 15.08
CA PHE A 220 21.16 -3.38 15.07
C PHE A 220 20.45 -3.92 16.31
N SER A 221 19.35 -3.28 16.68
CA SER A 221 18.53 -3.72 17.81
C SER A 221 17.41 -4.65 17.35
N ILE A 222 17.25 -5.80 18.02
CA ILE A 222 16.12 -6.72 17.80
C ILE A 222 14.88 -6.17 18.52
N LYS A 223 13.81 -5.94 17.77
CA LYS A 223 12.49 -5.58 18.30
C LYS A 223 11.50 -6.69 17.99
N VAL A 224 10.64 -7.00 18.95
CA VAL A 224 9.55 -7.96 18.78
C VAL A 224 8.23 -7.21 18.73
N CYS A 225 7.38 -7.56 17.76
CA CYS A 225 6.02 -7.04 17.65
C CYS A 225 5.24 -7.28 18.94
N LYS A 226 4.69 -6.21 19.53
CA LYS A 226 3.70 -6.35 20.62
C LYS A 226 2.40 -6.93 20.04
N PRO A 227 1.76 -7.93 20.68
CA PRO A 227 0.39 -8.31 20.34
C PRO A 227 -0.51 -7.06 20.42
N TYR A 228 -1.53 -6.94 19.56
CA TYR A 228 -2.51 -5.84 19.56
C TYR A 228 -2.10 -4.47 18.93
N ARG A 229 -1.25 -4.44 17.89
CA ARG A 229 -1.04 -3.22 17.06
C ARG A 229 -1.35 -3.41 15.56
N ALA A 230 -2.62 -3.72 15.27
CA ALA A 230 -3.13 -3.92 13.90
C ALA A 230 -3.01 -2.67 13.00
N LYS A 231 -3.16 -1.45 13.54
CA LYS A 231 -3.22 -0.21 12.74
C LYS A 231 -1.94 0.12 11.94
N THR A 232 -0.78 -0.39 12.35
CA THR A 232 0.51 -0.21 11.65
C THR A 232 0.91 -1.37 10.74
N LYS A 233 0.26 -2.54 10.86
CA LYS A 233 0.67 -3.80 10.21
C LYS A 233 0.10 -3.97 8.79
N GLY A 234 -1.02 -3.30 8.48
CA GLY A 234 -1.75 -3.51 7.22
C GLY A 234 -1.02 -3.15 5.91
N LYS A 235 0.10 -2.42 5.96
CA LYS A 235 0.87 -2.08 4.74
C LYS A 235 1.88 -3.15 4.35
N VAL A 236 2.61 -3.72 5.32
CA VAL A 236 3.52 -4.84 5.08
C VAL A 236 2.71 -6.10 4.78
N GLU A 237 1.56 -6.29 5.45
CA GLU A 237 0.63 -7.38 5.11
C GLU A 237 0.12 -7.30 3.66
N ARG A 238 -0.08 -6.08 3.12
CA ARG A 238 -0.45 -5.92 1.70
C ARG A 238 0.67 -6.34 0.76
N PHE A 239 1.93 -6.00 1.06
CA PHE A 239 3.07 -6.46 0.26
C PHE A 239 3.19 -7.98 0.32
N ASN A 240 3.14 -8.57 1.51
CA ASN A 240 3.21 -10.02 1.71
C ASN A 240 2.07 -10.74 0.97
N HIS A 241 0.86 -10.19 1.02
CA HIS A 241 -0.27 -10.66 0.24
C HIS A 241 0.01 -10.57 -1.27
N TYR A 242 0.55 -9.44 -1.74
CA TYR A 242 0.86 -9.25 -3.15
C TYR A 242 1.94 -10.22 -3.65
N LEU A 243 3.01 -10.41 -2.87
CA LEU A 243 4.07 -11.38 -3.14
C LEU A 243 3.52 -12.81 -3.25
N ARG A 244 2.67 -13.22 -2.29
CA ARG A 244 2.07 -14.56 -2.28
C ARG A 244 1.12 -14.78 -3.46
N TYR A 245 0.17 -13.88 -3.66
CA TYR A 245 -0.95 -14.14 -4.57
C TYR A 245 -0.74 -13.66 -5.99
N ASN A 246 -0.01 -12.56 -6.20
CA ASN A 246 0.23 -12.03 -7.54
C ASN A 246 1.56 -12.54 -8.09
N PHE A 247 2.67 -12.29 -7.38
CA PHE A 247 3.98 -12.65 -7.90
C PHE A 247 4.20 -14.17 -7.92
N HIS A 248 4.14 -14.84 -6.77
CA HIS A 248 4.52 -16.25 -6.67
C HIS A 248 3.58 -17.17 -7.49
N ASN A 249 2.26 -17.01 -7.31
CA ASN A 249 1.30 -17.76 -8.11
C ASN A 249 1.41 -17.42 -9.61
N GLY A 250 1.59 -16.14 -9.96
CA GLY A 250 1.76 -15.71 -11.34
C GLY A 250 3.04 -16.26 -11.97
N LEU A 251 4.14 -16.33 -11.23
CA LEU A 251 5.38 -16.96 -11.66
C LEU A 251 5.18 -18.46 -11.90
N ARG A 252 4.54 -19.17 -10.97
CA ARG A 252 4.24 -20.60 -11.11
C ARG A 252 3.43 -20.89 -12.38
N VAL A 253 2.38 -20.10 -12.65
CA VAL A 253 1.56 -20.24 -13.85
C VAL A 253 2.39 -19.96 -15.12
N ARG A 254 3.17 -18.88 -15.15
CA ARG A 254 4.02 -18.53 -16.31
C ARG A 254 5.06 -19.60 -16.63
N LEU A 255 5.68 -20.19 -15.61
CA LEU A 255 6.64 -21.29 -15.79
C LEU A 255 5.94 -22.54 -16.29
N SER A 256 4.80 -22.90 -15.70
CA SER A 256 3.99 -24.05 -16.12
C SER A 256 3.54 -23.96 -17.58
N MET A 257 3.10 -22.79 -18.04
CA MET A 257 2.75 -22.55 -19.46
C MET A 257 3.92 -22.76 -20.42
N LYS A 258 5.17 -22.66 -19.93
CA LYS A 258 6.40 -22.90 -20.69
C LYS A 258 7.01 -24.28 -20.41
N HIS A 259 6.29 -25.16 -19.72
CA HIS A 259 6.74 -26.49 -19.30
C HIS A 259 7.98 -26.48 -18.36
N TYR A 260 8.16 -25.41 -17.59
CA TYR A 260 9.16 -25.32 -16.53
C TYR A 260 8.53 -25.50 -15.15
N THR A 261 9.31 -26.03 -14.20
CA THR A 261 8.96 -26.10 -12.79
C THR A 261 9.46 -24.87 -12.04
N LEU A 262 8.76 -24.49 -10.97
CA LEU A 262 9.25 -23.47 -10.05
C LEU A 262 10.41 -24.05 -9.25
N THR A 263 11.54 -23.34 -9.24
CA THR A 263 12.76 -23.74 -8.52
C THR A 263 13.27 -22.57 -7.69
N LEU A 264 14.13 -22.84 -6.72
CA LEU A 264 14.77 -21.81 -5.90
C LEU A 264 15.48 -20.75 -6.77
N GLU A 265 16.22 -21.21 -7.79
CA GLU A 265 17.03 -20.37 -8.67
C GLU A 265 16.15 -19.44 -9.52
N ASN A 266 15.13 -19.99 -10.18
CA ASN A 266 14.26 -19.16 -11.02
C ASN A 266 13.34 -18.24 -10.19
N ALA A 267 12.96 -18.64 -8.97
CA ALA A 267 12.23 -17.78 -8.06
C ALA A 267 13.07 -16.57 -7.64
N ASN A 268 14.33 -16.78 -7.25
CA ASN A 268 15.25 -15.70 -6.88
C ASN A 268 15.62 -14.79 -8.06
N ALA A 269 15.85 -15.36 -9.25
CA ALA A 269 16.15 -14.57 -10.45
C ALA A 269 14.98 -13.67 -10.87
N GLU A 270 13.74 -14.13 -10.72
CA GLU A 270 12.56 -13.37 -11.13
C GLU A 270 12.09 -12.39 -10.04
N VAL A 271 12.27 -12.70 -8.76
CA VAL A 271 11.79 -11.82 -7.68
C VAL A 271 12.60 -10.53 -7.62
N LEU A 272 13.92 -10.59 -7.84
CA LEU A 272 14.76 -9.39 -7.87
C LEU A 272 14.37 -8.45 -9.02
N LYS A 273 14.14 -8.99 -10.23
CA LYS A 273 13.62 -8.22 -11.37
C LYS A 273 12.26 -7.60 -11.08
N TRP A 274 11.40 -8.35 -10.38
CA TRP A 274 10.08 -7.88 -10.01
C TRP A 274 10.12 -6.76 -8.96
N LEU A 275 11.05 -6.81 -8.01
CA LEU A 275 11.28 -5.73 -7.04
C LEU A 275 11.73 -4.45 -7.76
N ASP A 276 12.72 -4.54 -8.65
CA ASP A 276 13.23 -3.36 -9.39
C ASP A 276 12.17 -2.66 -10.26
N THR A 277 11.16 -3.41 -10.72
CA THR A 277 10.06 -2.88 -11.53
C THR A 277 8.89 -2.37 -10.68
N THR A 278 8.60 -3.00 -9.54
CA THR A 278 7.44 -2.66 -8.71
C THR A 278 7.75 -1.55 -7.70
N THR A 279 8.97 -1.47 -7.18
CA THR A 279 9.39 -0.44 -6.20
C THR A 279 9.54 0.94 -6.84
N LYS A 280 9.55 1.05 -8.18
CA LYS A 280 9.48 2.32 -8.91
C LYS A 280 8.04 2.79 -9.21
N ALA A 281 7.04 1.94 -8.97
CA ALA A 281 5.65 2.17 -9.37
C ALA A 281 4.68 2.37 -8.18
N LEU A 282 5.15 2.17 -6.94
CA LEU A 282 4.40 2.37 -5.68
C LEU A 282 5.00 3.52 -4.87
#